data_AF-A0A957ZTD3-F1
#
_entry.id   AF-A0A957ZTD3-F1
#
_cell.length_a   1.000
_cell.length_b   1.000
_cell.length_c   1.000
_cell.angle_alpha   90.00
_cell.angle_beta   90.00
_cell.angle_gamma   90.00
#
_symmetry.space_group_name_H-M   'P 1'
#
loop_
_entity.id
_entity.type
_entity.pdbx_description
1 polymer ?
#
loop_
_entity_poly.entity_id
_entity_poly.type
_entity_poly.pdbx_seq_one_letter_code
_entity_poly.pdbx_strand_id
1 'polypeptide(L)'
;GDTSVVGQGYLTLNPLKYTHPLLSIVLPLVILMIGGIGLPGGAVYINRGAIRSRGMHSLVSAAGPIANLICALLLALPFWILRPDFEFLAFRGHPYFWAALGTQIFLQITALGINLLPIPGLDGYGILEPVLPDNIVAAMWPLRQFGFMILIALFWYVDPFQEAFWRSMFQTMNNIGVDPGLALIGLQTLRFW
;
A
#
# COMPACT_ATOMS: atom_id res chain seq x y z
N GLY A 1 30.54 -13.06 -7.60
CA GLY A 1 30.00 -12.26 -6.50
C GLY A 1 30.43 -10.85 -6.74
N ASP A 2 29.48 -9.93 -6.86
CA ASP A 2 29.75 -8.53 -7.18
C ASP A 2 30.20 -7.76 -5.92
N THR A 3 31.32 -7.05 -6.03
CA THR A 3 32.02 -6.33 -4.96
C THR A 3 31.58 -4.87 -4.82
N SER A 4 30.48 -4.46 -5.47
CA SER A 4 29.96 -3.09 -5.45
C SER A 4 29.40 -2.60 -4.10
N VAL A 5 29.30 -3.48 -3.09
CA VAL A 5 28.70 -3.19 -1.77
C VAL A 5 29.68 -2.44 -0.82
N VAL A 6 30.98 -2.46 -1.09
CA VAL A 6 31.98 -1.91 -0.15
C VAL A 6 32.02 -0.37 -0.13
N GLY A 7 31.57 0.30 -1.19
CA GLY A 7 31.65 1.77 -1.31
C GLY A 7 30.43 2.56 -0.79
N GLN A 8 29.32 1.89 -0.45
CA GLN A 8 28.02 2.58 -0.23
C GLN A 8 27.68 2.85 1.24
N GLY A 9 28.62 2.68 2.18
CA GLY A 9 28.39 3.07 3.57
C GLY A 9 27.36 2.23 4.34
N TYR A 10 26.98 1.06 3.81
CA TYR A 10 26.07 0.08 4.44
C TYR A 10 26.53 -0.44 5.80
N LEU A 11 27.76 -0.14 6.22
CA LEU A 11 28.33 -0.51 7.51
C LEU A 11 28.19 0.59 8.59
N THR A 12 27.49 1.69 8.31
CA THR A 12 27.22 2.72 9.32
C THR A 12 25.80 2.60 9.88
N LEU A 13 25.70 2.23 11.15
CA LEU A 13 24.50 2.28 12.00
C LEU A 13 24.11 3.74 12.31
N ASN A 14 23.97 4.58 11.28
CA ASN A 14 23.56 5.96 11.45
C ASN A 14 22.23 6.23 10.70
N PRO A 15 21.09 6.15 11.40
CA PRO A 15 19.76 6.30 10.79
C PRO A 15 19.50 7.69 10.20
N LEU A 16 20.31 8.70 10.55
CA LEU A 16 20.19 10.08 10.06
C LEU A 16 20.77 10.29 8.65
N LYS A 17 21.59 9.36 8.15
CA LYS A 17 22.13 9.43 6.78
C LYS A 17 21.28 8.69 5.74
N TYR A 18 20.23 7.97 6.17
CA TYR A 18 19.56 6.96 5.35
C TYR A 18 18.14 7.32 4.90
N THR A 19 17.56 8.42 5.37
CA THR A 19 16.20 8.80 5.00
C THR A 19 16.19 10.25 4.53
N HIS A 20 15.59 10.51 3.36
CA HIS A 20 15.18 11.85 2.98
C HIS A 20 14.08 12.24 3.99
N PRO A 21 14.36 13.05 5.04
CA PRO A 21 13.48 13.14 6.21
C PRO A 21 12.10 13.71 5.86
N LEU A 22 12.09 14.58 4.84
CA LEU A 22 10.87 15.15 4.26
C LEU A 22 9.93 14.09 3.65
N LEU A 23 10.45 13.13 2.89
CA LEU A 23 9.60 12.14 2.21
C LEU A 23 9.23 10.97 3.11
N SER A 24 10.11 10.57 4.02
CA SER A 24 9.87 9.40 4.88
C SER A 24 9.16 9.73 6.19
N ILE A 25 9.18 10.98 6.65
CA ILE A 25 8.62 11.38 7.95
C ILE A 25 7.55 12.46 7.77
N VAL A 26 7.88 13.57 7.10
CA VAL A 26 6.96 14.72 6.99
C VAL A 26 5.72 14.37 6.16
N LEU A 27 5.90 13.68 5.04
CA LEU A 27 4.80 13.32 4.16
C LEU A 27 3.80 12.31 4.79
N PRO A 28 4.22 11.21 5.46
CA PRO A 28 3.31 10.39 6.25
C PRO A 28 2.60 11.15 7.37
N LEU A 29 3.30 12.08 8.05
CA LEU A 29 2.71 12.93 9.10
C LEU A 29 1.67 13.89 8.55
N VAL A 30 1.92 14.51 7.39
CA VAL A 30 0.96 15.41 6.73
C VAL A 30 -0.27 14.64 6.26
N ILE A 31 -0.09 13.46 5.68
CA ILE A 31 -1.21 12.56 5.31
C ILE A 31 -2.03 12.18 6.54
N LEU A 32 -1.37 11.84 7.66
CA LEU A 32 -2.02 11.50 8.92
C LEU A 32 -2.80 12.69 9.53
N MET A 33 -2.23 13.89 9.49
CA MET A 33 -2.86 15.12 9.99
C MET A 33 -4.11 15.52 9.19
N ILE A 34 -4.09 15.34 7.86
CA ILE A 34 -5.22 15.68 6.97
C ILE A 34 -6.35 14.61 7.04
N GLY A 35 -6.08 13.45 7.64
CA GLY A 35 -7.04 12.35 7.75
C GLY A 35 -7.02 11.37 6.60
N GLY A 36 -5.96 11.42 5.79
CA GLY A 36 -5.60 10.35 4.89
C GLY A 36 -5.10 9.15 5.68
N ILE A 37 -5.58 7.99 5.28
CA ILE A 37 -5.05 6.70 5.72
C ILE A 37 -3.59 6.67 5.25
N GLY A 38 -2.67 6.53 6.20
CA GLY A 38 -1.24 6.57 5.92
C GLY A 38 -0.89 5.59 4.80
N LEU A 39 -0.48 6.13 3.64
CA LEU A 39 0.19 5.37 2.60
C LEU A 39 1.37 4.65 3.29
N PRO A 40 1.43 3.31 3.32
CA PRO A 40 2.47 2.62 4.05
C PRO A 40 3.83 2.99 3.43
N GLY A 41 4.59 3.74 4.22
CA GLY A 41 6.05 3.82 4.29
C GLY A 41 6.84 3.63 3.00
N GLY A 42 7.33 4.76 2.48
CA GLY A 42 8.76 4.95 2.24
C GLY A 42 9.35 4.19 1.07
N ALA A 43 9.61 4.93 -0.02
CA ALA A 43 10.40 4.52 -1.17
C ALA A 43 11.71 3.80 -0.77
N VAL A 44 11.66 2.46 -0.73
CA VAL A 44 12.87 1.65 -0.88
C VAL A 44 13.15 1.64 -2.38
N TYR A 45 14.21 2.34 -2.79
CA TYR A 45 14.73 2.26 -4.15
C TYR A 45 15.23 0.83 -4.40
N ILE A 46 14.34 -0.06 -4.83
CA ILE A 46 14.72 -1.37 -5.35
C ILE A 46 15.50 -1.11 -6.63
N ASN A 47 16.76 -1.49 -6.62
CA ASN A 47 17.67 -1.37 -7.76
C ASN A 47 17.22 -2.31 -8.88
N ARG A 48 16.29 -1.85 -9.73
CA ARG A 48 15.66 -2.63 -10.81
C ARG A 48 16.64 -3.01 -11.95
N GLY A 49 17.90 -2.58 -11.87
CA GLY A 49 18.94 -2.91 -12.86
C GLY A 49 19.43 -4.37 -12.83
N ALA A 50 19.08 -5.16 -11.81
CA ALA A 50 19.57 -6.53 -11.66
C ALA A 50 18.65 -7.63 -12.23
N ILE A 51 17.44 -7.29 -12.72
CA ILE A 51 16.47 -8.30 -13.15
C ILE A 51 16.52 -8.44 -14.69
N ARG A 52 17.01 -9.61 -15.12
CA ARG A 52 17.41 -9.96 -16.50
C ARG A 52 16.27 -10.19 -17.51
N SER A 53 14.99 -10.16 -17.12
CA SER A 53 13.88 -10.35 -18.08
C SER A 53 12.58 -9.61 -17.73
N ARG A 54 11.86 -9.16 -18.76
CA ARG A 54 10.58 -8.43 -18.64
C ARG A 54 9.50 -9.26 -17.91
N GLY A 55 9.47 -10.57 -18.10
CA GLY A 55 8.54 -11.47 -17.39
C GLY A 55 8.85 -11.65 -15.91
N MET A 56 10.12 -11.65 -15.53
CA MET A 56 10.53 -11.72 -14.12
C MET A 56 10.22 -10.40 -13.38
N HIS A 57 10.30 -9.26 -14.06
CA HIS A 57 9.86 -7.97 -13.50
C HIS A 57 8.36 -7.95 -13.17
N SER A 58 7.51 -8.53 -14.02
CA SER A 58 6.07 -8.63 -13.77
C SER A 58 5.76 -9.57 -12.59
N LEU A 59 6.44 -10.71 -12.49
CA LEU A 59 6.31 -11.62 -11.35
C LEU A 59 6.78 -11.00 -10.03
N VAL A 60 7.91 -10.27 -10.05
CA VAL A 60 8.40 -9.53 -8.87
C VAL A 60 7.44 -8.41 -8.50
N SER A 61 6.86 -7.71 -9.48
CA SER A 61 5.86 -6.67 -9.23
C SER A 61 4.55 -7.26 -8.68
N ALA A 62 4.16 -8.47 -9.10
CA ALA A 62 2.97 -9.14 -8.56
C ALA A 62 3.16 -9.63 -7.10
N ALA A 63 4.39 -9.85 -6.64
CA ALA A 63 4.66 -10.36 -5.30
C ALA A 63 4.14 -9.43 -4.19
N GLY A 64 4.23 -8.11 -4.37
CA GLY A 64 3.71 -7.10 -3.42
C GLY A 64 2.19 -7.18 -3.23
N PRO A 65 1.39 -6.98 -4.30
CA PRO A 65 -0.05 -7.21 -4.30
C PRO A 65 -0.47 -8.56 -3.71
N ILE A 66 0.20 -9.65 -4.12
CA ILE A 66 -0.13 -11.00 -3.65
C ILE A 66 0.12 -11.12 -2.14
N ALA A 67 1.23 -10.59 -1.64
CA ALA A 67 1.51 -10.61 -0.20
C ALA A 67 0.45 -9.84 0.60
N ASN A 68 0.08 -8.64 0.15
CA ASN A 68 -0.97 -7.84 0.79
C ASN A 68 -2.31 -8.59 0.78
N LEU A 69 -2.66 -9.22 -0.34
CA LEU A 69 -3.87 -10.03 -0.46
C LEU A 69 -3.86 -11.22 0.51
N ILE A 70 -2.77 -12.00 0.55
CA ILE A 70 -2.64 -13.14 1.47
C ILE A 70 -2.75 -12.66 2.93
N CYS A 71 -2.06 -11.58 3.30
CA CYS A 71 -2.16 -11.00 4.63
C CYS A 71 -3.60 -10.58 4.96
N ALA A 72 -4.29 -9.89 4.05
CA ALA A 72 -5.69 -9.50 4.26
C ALA A 72 -6.60 -10.72 4.50
N LEU A 73 -6.44 -11.78 3.71
CA LEU A 73 -7.24 -13.01 3.85
C LEU A 73 -6.92 -13.76 5.15
N LEU A 74 -5.65 -13.85 5.54
CA LEU A 74 -5.26 -14.48 6.81
C LEU A 74 -5.82 -13.71 8.01
N LEU A 75 -5.79 -12.37 7.95
CA LEU A 75 -6.38 -11.51 8.98
C LEU A 75 -7.91 -11.58 9.02
N ALA A 76 -8.56 -11.94 7.90
CA ALA A 76 -10.02 -12.13 7.82
C ALA A 76 -10.48 -13.48 8.40
N LEU A 77 -9.60 -14.47 8.56
CA LEU A 77 -9.96 -15.80 9.07
C LEU A 77 -10.76 -15.80 10.39
N PRO A 78 -10.41 -14.99 11.42
CA PRO A 78 -11.20 -14.94 12.66
C PRO A 78 -12.66 -14.52 12.43
N PHE A 79 -12.92 -13.63 11.47
CA PHE A 79 -14.28 -13.21 11.12
C PHE A 79 -15.09 -14.33 10.47
N TRP A 80 -14.45 -15.19 9.66
CA TRP A 80 -15.11 -16.31 9.00
C TRP A 80 -15.35 -17.50 9.91
N ILE A 81 -14.43 -17.76 10.83
CA ILE A 81 -14.49 -18.90 11.76
C ILE A 81 -15.44 -18.59 12.91
N LEU A 82 -15.26 -17.44 13.57
CA LEU A 82 -16.02 -17.09 14.77
C LEU A 82 -17.40 -16.51 14.44
N ARG A 83 -17.57 -15.98 13.22
CA ARG A 83 -18.79 -15.31 12.73
C ARG A 83 -19.45 -14.41 13.79
N PRO A 84 -18.67 -13.52 14.44
CA PRO A 84 -19.21 -12.65 15.46
C PRO A 84 -20.19 -11.66 14.83
N ASP A 85 -21.30 -11.41 15.51
CA ASP A 85 -22.25 -10.38 15.13
C ASP A 85 -21.69 -8.99 15.46
N PHE A 86 -22.24 -7.95 14.81
CA PHE A 86 -21.74 -6.59 14.97
C PHE A 86 -21.80 -6.11 16.42
N GLU A 87 -22.84 -6.49 17.18
CA GLU A 87 -22.97 -6.10 18.58
C GLU A 87 -21.82 -6.68 19.43
N PHE A 88 -21.47 -7.95 19.20
CA PHE A 88 -20.33 -8.57 19.87
C PHE A 88 -19.02 -7.89 19.47
N LEU A 89 -18.79 -7.65 18.18
CA LEU A 89 -17.58 -7.03 17.65
C LEU A 89 -17.38 -5.60 18.18
N ALA A 90 -18.45 -4.81 18.24
CA ALA A 90 -18.37 -3.39 18.55
C ALA A 90 -18.42 -3.08 20.06
N PHE A 91 -18.98 -3.97 20.90
CA PHE A 91 -19.27 -3.61 22.30
C PHE A 91 -18.90 -4.64 23.36
N ARG A 92 -18.79 -5.94 23.04
CA ARG A 92 -18.66 -6.99 24.08
C ARG A 92 -17.37 -7.81 23.98
N GLY A 93 -16.97 -8.16 22.76
CA GLY A 93 -15.92 -9.14 22.47
C GLY A 93 -14.52 -8.55 22.28
N HIS A 94 -14.07 -7.65 23.15
CA HIS A 94 -12.83 -6.88 22.96
C HIS A 94 -12.87 -5.96 21.71
N PRO A 95 -13.65 -4.88 21.74
CA PRO A 95 -13.90 -4.06 20.55
C PRO A 95 -12.65 -3.44 19.93
N TYR A 96 -11.66 -3.09 20.74
CA TYR A 96 -10.38 -2.56 20.26
C TYR A 96 -9.56 -3.58 19.46
N PHE A 97 -9.63 -4.87 19.82
CA PHE A 97 -8.94 -5.92 19.08
C PHE A 97 -9.53 -6.10 17.69
N TRP A 98 -10.86 -6.16 17.60
CA TRP A 98 -11.58 -6.28 16.33
C TRP A 98 -11.45 -5.03 15.46
N ALA A 99 -11.47 -3.85 16.05
CA ALA A 99 -11.21 -2.60 15.37
C ALA A 99 -9.78 -2.53 14.82
N ALA A 100 -8.78 -2.99 15.59
CA ALA A 100 -7.40 -3.07 15.14
C ALA A 100 -7.23 -4.07 13.99
N LEU A 101 -7.85 -5.26 14.07
CA LEU A 101 -7.86 -6.24 12.98
C LEU A 101 -8.53 -5.68 11.73
N GLY A 102 -9.72 -5.09 11.86
CA GLY A 102 -10.45 -4.46 10.75
C GLY A 102 -9.64 -3.36 10.08
N THR A 103 -8.94 -2.54 10.88
CA THR A 103 -8.03 -1.51 10.36
C THR A 103 -6.83 -2.11 9.64
N GLN A 104 -6.25 -3.18 10.16
CA GLN A 104 -5.12 -3.84 9.49
C GLN A 104 -5.55 -4.43 8.14
N ILE A 105 -6.68 -5.12 8.09
CA ILE A 105 -7.28 -5.65 6.85
C ILE A 105 -7.50 -4.52 5.84
N PHE A 106 -8.05 -3.39 6.31
CA PHE A 106 -8.25 -2.22 5.48
C PHE A 106 -6.95 -1.64 4.91
N LEU A 107 -5.88 -1.57 5.71
CA LEU A 107 -4.56 -1.13 5.24
C LEU A 107 -4.00 -2.07 4.16
N GLN A 108 -4.14 -3.39 4.32
CA GLN A 108 -3.70 -4.37 3.32
C GLN A 108 -4.49 -4.27 2.02
N ILE A 109 -5.82 -4.14 2.10
CA ILE A 109 -6.68 -3.93 0.93
C ILE A 109 -6.34 -2.60 0.23
N THR A 110 -6.10 -1.54 0.99
CA THR A 110 -5.70 -0.23 0.44
C THR A 110 -4.34 -0.32 -0.26
N ALA A 111 -3.36 -0.97 0.37
CA ALA A 111 -2.04 -1.20 -0.22
C ALA A 111 -2.11 -2.06 -1.49
N LEU A 112 -2.96 -3.11 -1.48
CA LEU A 112 -3.29 -3.89 -2.67
C LEU A 112 -3.88 -2.99 -3.76
N GLY A 113 -4.90 -2.20 -3.45
CA GLY A 113 -5.57 -1.30 -4.39
C GLY A 113 -4.61 -0.31 -5.04
N ILE A 114 -3.74 0.33 -4.25
CA ILE A 114 -2.70 1.24 -4.74
C ILE A 114 -1.70 0.50 -5.63
N ASN A 115 -1.22 -0.66 -5.17
CA ASN A 115 -0.24 -1.43 -5.93
C ASN A 115 -0.81 -2.00 -7.22
N LEU A 116 -2.13 -2.08 -7.39
CA LEU A 116 -2.76 -2.48 -8.66
C LEU A 116 -3.02 -1.32 -9.63
N LEU A 117 -2.83 -0.06 -9.20
CA LEU A 117 -3.03 1.08 -10.09
C LEU A 117 -1.99 1.07 -11.23
N PRO A 118 -2.41 1.35 -12.48
CA PRO A 118 -1.54 1.34 -13.66
C PRO A 118 -0.68 2.62 -13.76
N ILE A 119 -0.06 3.04 -12.65
CA ILE A 119 0.78 4.25 -12.58
C ILE A 119 2.25 3.85 -12.69
N PRO A 120 3.03 4.46 -13.60
CA PRO A 120 4.47 4.20 -13.72
C PRO A 120 5.19 4.34 -12.38
N GLY A 121 5.84 3.27 -11.94
CA GLY A 121 6.55 3.21 -10.65
C GLY A 121 5.85 2.36 -9.59
N LEU A 122 4.55 2.09 -9.75
CA LEU A 122 3.81 1.12 -8.95
C LEU A 122 3.87 -0.28 -9.57
N ASP A 123 3.51 -1.28 -8.76
CA ASP A 123 3.53 -2.68 -9.13
C ASP A 123 2.56 -3.00 -10.28
N GLY A 124 1.40 -2.36 -10.32
CA GLY A 124 0.34 -2.58 -11.32
C GLY A 124 0.79 -2.20 -12.72
N TYR A 125 1.56 -1.12 -12.84
CA TYR A 125 2.24 -0.79 -14.09
C TYR A 125 3.29 -1.84 -14.46
N GLY A 126 4.09 -2.33 -13.50
CA GLY A 126 5.08 -3.39 -13.73
C GLY A 126 4.47 -4.72 -14.17
N ILE A 127 3.24 -5.01 -13.74
CA ILE A 127 2.46 -6.17 -14.20
C ILE A 127 2.06 -6.01 -15.67
N LEU A 128 1.65 -4.80 -16.08
CA LEU A 128 1.21 -4.47 -17.44
C LEU A 128 2.36 -4.19 -18.42
N GLU A 129 3.51 -3.75 -17.92
CA GLU A 129 4.69 -3.33 -18.71
C GLU A 129 5.09 -4.34 -19.81
N PRO A 130 5.09 -5.67 -19.58
CA PRO A 130 5.45 -6.64 -20.63
C PRO A 130 4.41 -6.78 -21.75
N VAL A 131 3.15 -6.39 -21.51
CA VAL A 131 2.05 -6.46 -22.47
C VAL A 131 1.97 -5.18 -23.31
N LEU A 132 2.54 -4.09 -22.81
CA LEU A 132 2.50 -2.79 -23.49
C LEU A 132 3.50 -2.74 -24.66
N PRO A 133 3.12 -2.09 -25.78
CA PRO A 133 4.04 -1.76 -26.87
C PRO A 133 5.26 -0.96 -26.40
N ASP A 134 6.43 -1.22 -26.98
CA ASP A 134 7.71 -0.60 -26.59
C ASP A 134 7.69 0.93 -26.67
N ASN A 135 6.94 1.51 -27.61
CA ASN A 135 6.78 2.96 -27.74
C ASN A 135 6.04 3.58 -26.53
N ILE A 136 5.05 2.87 -25.96
CA ILE A 136 4.34 3.33 -24.77
C ILE A 136 5.26 3.22 -23.54
N VAL A 137 5.99 2.11 -23.41
CA VAL A 137 6.94 1.92 -22.32
C VAL A 137 8.02 3.02 -22.33
N ALA A 138 8.58 3.33 -23.50
CA ALA A 138 9.56 4.41 -23.65
C ALA A 138 8.99 5.78 -23.29
N ALA A 139 7.75 6.08 -23.71
CA ALA A 139 7.07 7.34 -23.38
C ALA A 139 6.75 7.48 -21.88
N MET A 140 6.48 6.37 -21.20
CA MET A 140 6.14 6.33 -19.77
C MET A 140 7.39 6.30 -18.86
N TRP A 141 8.57 6.00 -19.40
CA TRP A 141 9.81 5.91 -18.63
C TRP A 141 10.13 7.19 -17.83
N PRO A 142 10.04 8.41 -18.39
CA PRO A 142 10.30 9.64 -17.63
C PRO A 142 9.26 9.90 -16.54
N LEU A 143 8.02 9.40 -16.70
CA LEU A 143 6.95 9.58 -15.72
C LEU A 143 7.15 8.72 -14.48
N ARG A 144 7.95 7.66 -14.56
CA ARG A 144 8.23 6.75 -13.44
C ARG A 144 8.83 7.45 -12.23
N GLN A 145 9.63 8.51 -12.42
CA GLN A 145 10.17 9.31 -11.31
C GLN A 145 9.10 10.19 -10.63
N PHE A 146 8.01 10.49 -11.33
CA PHE A 146 6.89 11.28 -10.86
C PHE A 146 5.71 10.43 -10.35
N GLY A 147 5.82 9.09 -10.38
CA GLY A 147 4.71 8.18 -10.03
C GLY A 147 4.05 8.49 -8.68
N PHE A 148 4.86 8.82 -7.67
CA PHE A 148 4.35 9.23 -6.37
C PHE A 148 3.58 10.57 -6.41
N MET A 149 4.07 11.55 -7.16
CA MET A 149 3.38 12.84 -7.34
C MET A 149 2.09 12.68 -8.14
N ILE A 150 2.08 11.81 -9.15
CA ILE A 150 0.89 11.46 -9.92
C ILE A 150 -0.16 10.86 -8.99
N LEU A 151 0.23 9.94 -8.12
CA LEU A 151 -0.68 9.35 -7.13
C LEU A 151 -1.29 10.42 -6.22
N ILE A 152 -0.46 11.31 -5.63
CA ILE A 152 -0.99 12.41 -4.82
C ILE A 152 -1.97 13.27 -5.63
N ALA A 153 -1.59 13.68 -6.83
CA ALA A 153 -2.41 14.54 -7.66
C ALA A 153 -3.77 13.89 -7.99
N LEU A 154 -3.76 12.58 -8.25
CA LEU A 154 -4.96 11.80 -8.52
C LEU A 154 -5.89 11.74 -7.31
N PHE A 155 -5.35 11.51 -6.11
CA PHE A 155 -6.13 11.47 -4.87
C PHE A 155 -6.59 12.84 -4.38
N TRP A 156 -5.88 13.92 -4.72
CA TRP A 156 -6.16 15.26 -4.21
C TRP A 156 -7.03 16.11 -5.14
N TYR A 157 -6.87 15.96 -6.46
CA TYR A 157 -7.54 16.82 -7.45
C TYR A 157 -8.63 16.11 -8.26
N VAL A 158 -8.76 14.78 -8.13
CA VAL A 158 -9.73 14.00 -8.90
C VAL A 158 -10.72 13.31 -7.95
N ASP A 159 -11.71 14.07 -7.49
CA ASP A 159 -12.73 13.59 -6.55
C ASP A 159 -13.42 12.29 -7.02
N PRO A 160 -13.83 12.14 -8.30
CA PRO A 160 -14.48 10.90 -8.75
C PRO A 160 -13.55 9.68 -8.64
N PHE A 161 -12.25 9.87 -8.82
CA PHE A 161 -11.27 8.80 -8.66
C PHE A 161 -11.12 8.42 -7.18
N GLN A 162 -10.95 9.41 -6.31
CA GLN A 162 -10.84 9.20 -4.87
C GLN A 162 -12.07 8.45 -4.33
N GLU A 163 -13.28 8.90 -4.68
CA GLU A 163 -14.53 8.27 -4.26
C GLU A 163 -14.64 6.83 -4.76
N ALA A 164 -14.37 6.60 -6.05
CA ALA A 164 -14.41 5.26 -6.63
C ALA A 164 -13.39 4.32 -5.98
N PHE A 165 -12.18 4.83 -5.70
CA PHE A 165 -11.12 4.08 -5.04
C PHE A 165 -11.56 3.64 -3.63
N TRP A 166 -11.96 4.58 -2.77
CA TRP A 166 -12.36 4.25 -1.40
C TRP A 166 -13.60 3.36 -1.36
N ARG A 167 -14.58 3.62 -2.22
CA ARG A 167 -15.76 2.75 -2.37
C ARG A 167 -15.37 1.32 -2.73
N SER A 168 -14.41 1.14 -3.63
CA SER A 168 -13.90 -0.19 -3.99
C SER A 168 -13.21 -0.89 -2.82
N MET A 169 -12.42 -0.17 -2.00
CA MET A 169 -11.76 -0.76 -0.83
C MET A 169 -12.78 -1.22 0.22
N PHE A 170 -13.76 -0.36 0.55
CA PHE A 170 -14.82 -0.72 1.50
C PHE A 170 -15.74 -1.81 0.97
N GLN A 171 -16.03 -1.82 -0.33
CA GLN A 171 -16.78 -2.91 -0.94
C GLN A 171 -16.00 -4.23 -0.89
N THR A 172 -14.69 -4.19 -1.12
CA THR A 172 -13.83 -5.37 -0.99
C THR A 172 -13.86 -5.93 0.43
N MET A 173 -13.78 -5.07 1.45
CA MET A 173 -13.93 -5.49 2.85
C MET A 173 -15.27 -6.19 3.11
N ASN A 174 -16.38 -5.58 2.68
CA ASN A 174 -17.71 -6.18 2.80
C ASN A 174 -17.79 -7.53 2.09
N ASN A 175 -17.21 -7.65 0.88
CA ASN A 175 -17.21 -8.89 0.11
C ASN A 175 -16.43 -10.01 0.80
N ILE A 176 -15.39 -9.68 1.56
CA ILE A 176 -14.66 -10.65 2.40
C ILE A 176 -15.26 -10.79 3.80
N GLY A 177 -16.48 -10.30 4.03
CA GLY A 177 -17.21 -10.52 5.30
C GLY A 177 -16.67 -9.72 6.49
N VAL A 178 -15.98 -8.61 6.24
CA VAL A 178 -15.45 -7.72 7.29
C VAL A 178 -16.13 -6.37 7.21
N ASP A 179 -16.76 -5.93 8.30
CA ASP A 179 -17.46 -4.65 8.37
C ASP A 179 -16.48 -3.47 8.28
N PRO A 180 -16.61 -2.56 7.29
CA PRO A 180 -15.80 -1.35 7.16
C PRO A 180 -15.83 -0.42 8.38
N GLY A 181 -16.91 -0.44 9.15
CA GLY A 181 -17.06 0.32 10.38
C GLY A 181 -15.97 0.00 11.41
N LEU A 182 -15.47 -1.23 11.45
CA LEU A 182 -14.35 -1.61 12.32
C LEU A 182 -13.06 -0.90 11.95
N ALA A 183 -12.80 -0.74 10.65
CA ALA A 183 -11.64 0.02 10.19
C ALA A 183 -11.76 1.50 10.54
N LEU A 184 -12.96 2.09 10.43
CA LEU A 184 -13.19 3.48 10.82
C LEU A 184 -13.01 3.70 12.32
N ILE A 185 -13.55 2.80 13.15
CA ILE A 185 -13.39 2.84 14.62
C ILE A 185 -11.91 2.69 15.00
N GLY A 186 -11.19 1.74 14.38
CA GLY A 186 -9.78 1.53 14.69
C GLY A 186 -8.88 2.68 14.21
N LEU A 187 -9.14 3.26 13.04
CA LEU A 187 -8.46 4.48 12.57
C LEU A 187 -8.68 5.65 13.51
N GLN A 188 -9.89 5.85 14.03
CA GLN A 188 -10.15 6.88 15.04
C GLN A 188 -9.33 6.62 16.31
N THR A 189 -9.27 5.37 16.77
CA THR A 189 -8.51 4.98 17.96
C THR A 189 -6.99 5.21 17.78
N LEU A 190 -6.47 5.01 16.58
CA LEU A 190 -5.05 5.24 16.26
C LEU A 190 -4.65 6.71 16.15
N ARG A 191 -5.60 7.63 15.91
CA ARG A 191 -5.32 9.08 15.73
C ARG A 191 -5.18 9.85 17.06
N PHE A 192 -5.44 9.22 18.20
CA PHE A 192 -5.42 9.84 19.53
C PHE A 192 -4.20 9.45 20.40
N TRP A 193 -3.04 9.20 19.79
CA TRP A 193 -1.75 9.05 20.49
C TRP A 193 -0.74 10.06 19.98
#